data_AF-A0ABD1CBB2-F1
#
_entry.id   AF-A0ABD1CBB2-F1
#
_cell.length_a   1.000
_cell.length_b   1.000
_cell.length_c   1.000
_cell.angle_alpha   90.00
_cell.angle_beta   90.00
_cell.angle_gamma   90.00
#
_symmetry.space_group_name_H-M   'P 1'
#
loop_
_entity.id
_entity.type
_entity.pdbx_description
1 polymer ?
#
loop_
_entity_poly.entity_id
_entity_poly.type
_entity_poly.pdbx_seq_one_letter_code
_entity_poly.pdbx_strand_id
1 'polypeptide(L)'
;MSDTGLIEDQQPIQADMQDSNKTSTTKFTDVADALGHGNGLDHYGNRLKARMPVDRYASDYNMNHPKRGLALIFNHEHFEIPQLKSRAGTNVDCENLASTLKHLDFDVRVYKDMKLRDMQKEVEKGKSFEANYG
;
A
#
# COMPACT_ATOMS: atom_id res chain seq x y z
N MET A 1 -34.90 -8.10 62.12
CA MET A 1 -35.90 -7.05 62.39
C MET A 1 -35.21 -5.71 62.18
N SER A 2 -35.75 -4.92 61.22
CA SER A 2 -35.62 -3.46 61.00
C SER A 2 -34.21 -2.85 60.88
N ASP A 3 -33.88 -1.95 59.96
CA ASP A 3 -34.70 -0.99 59.22
C ASP A 3 -33.95 -0.50 57.96
N THR A 4 -34.72 -0.08 56.96
CA THR A 4 -34.34 0.41 55.63
C THR A 4 -33.88 1.87 55.66
N GLY A 5 -32.85 2.23 54.88
CA GLY A 5 -32.45 3.61 54.63
C GLY A 5 -32.21 3.87 53.14
N LEU A 6 -33.21 4.47 52.48
CA LEU A 6 -33.18 5.03 51.13
C LEU A 6 -32.24 6.25 51.06
N ILE A 7 -31.46 6.36 49.98
CA ILE A 7 -31.01 7.66 49.47
C ILE A 7 -31.33 7.68 47.97
N GLU A 8 -32.25 8.56 47.62
CA GLU A 8 -32.71 8.88 46.27
C GLU A 8 -32.22 10.29 45.91
N ASP A 9 -32.11 10.52 44.60
CA ASP A 9 -32.04 11.80 43.88
C ASP A 9 -30.78 12.68 43.92
N GLN A 10 -30.15 12.80 42.74
CA GLN A 10 -30.05 14.09 42.04
C GLN A 10 -29.58 13.94 40.57
N GLN A 11 -30.36 14.54 39.67
CA GLN A 11 -30.02 15.07 38.33
C GLN A 11 -30.72 16.44 38.23
N PRO A 12 -30.41 17.36 37.28
CA PRO A 12 -29.16 17.74 36.61
C PRO A 12 -28.88 19.26 36.79
N ILE A 13 -27.76 19.80 36.30
CA ILE A 13 -27.55 21.26 36.19
C ILE A 13 -27.04 21.61 34.79
N GLN A 14 -27.79 22.46 34.08
CA GLN A 14 -27.41 23.13 32.84
C GLN A 14 -26.49 24.33 33.14
N ALA A 15 -25.49 24.58 32.28
CA ALA A 15 -24.81 25.86 32.21
C ALA A 15 -24.34 26.16 30.77
N ASP A 16 -25.06 27.09 30.17
CA ASP A 16 -24.62 28.29 29.44
C ASP A 16 -23.53 28.28 28.35
N MET A 17 -23.88 29.06 27.33
CA MET A 17 -23.21 29.36 26.08
C MET A 17 -22.08 30.39 26.25
N GLN A 18 -21.07 30.25 25.39
CA GLN A 18 -19.99 31.19 25.03
C GLN A 18 -18.76 31.23 25.94
N ASP A 19 -17.64 30.68 25.44
CA ASP A 19 -16.44 31.50 25.35
C ASP A 19 -15.55 31.12 24.16
N SER A 20 -15.03 32.15 23.51
CA SER A 20 -14.14 32.10 22.36
C SER A 20 -12.72 31.77 22.80
N ASN A 21 -12.13 30.69 22.28
CA ASN A 21 -10.67 30.57 22.24
C ASN A 21 -10.20 29.85 20.97
N LYS A 22 -9.49 30.64 20.16
CA LYS A 22 -8.84 30.29 18.89
C LYS A 22 -7.84 29.15 19.13
N THR A 23 -8.24 27.92 18.85
CA THR A 23 -7.31 26.80 18.73
C THR A 23 -7.26 26.42 17.26
N SER A 24 -6.15 26.79 16.61
CA SER A 24 -5.83 26.38 15.25
C SER A 24 -5.58 24.88 15.23
N THR A 25 -6.65 24.09 15.23
CA THR A 25 -6.58 22.67 14.89
C THR A 25 -6.47 22.59 13.38
N THR A 26 -5.24 22.55 12.90
CA THR A 26 -4.90 22.09 11.56
C THR A 26 -5.63 20.76 11.32
N LYS A 27 -6.65 20.80 10.47
CA LYS A 27 -7.30 19.61 9.93
C LYS A 27 -6.22 18.84 9.16
N PHE A 28 -5.66 17.80 9.75
CA PHE A 28 -4.91 16.79 9.03
C PHE A 28 -5.91 16.06 8.12
N THR A 29 -5.88 16.38 6.83
CA THR A 29 -6.68 15.69 5.82
C THR A 29 -5.86 14.55 5.23
N ASP A 30 -5.89 13.39 5.87
CA ASP A 30 -5.30 12.12 5.40
C ASP A 30 -6.10 11.45 4.26
N VAL A 31 -6.88 12.24 3.50
CA VAL A 31 -7.82 11.72 2.47
C VAL A 31 -7.64 12.38 1.10
N ALA A 32 -6.58 13.17 0.91
CA ALA A 32 -6.38 13.94 -0.32
C ALA A 32 -5.90 13.08 -1.51
N ASP A 33 -5.35 11.89 -1.26
CA ASP A 33 -4.89 10.95 -2.29
C ASP A 33 -5.93 9.89 -2.68
N ALA A 34 -6.95 9.67 -1.82
CA ALA A 34 -8.01 8.68 -2.05
C ALA A 34 -9.14 9.16 -2.97
N LEU A 35 -9.25 10.46 -3.23
CA LEU A 35 -10.24 11.04 -4.13
C LEU A 35 -9.57 11.51 -5.43
N GLY A 36 -9.81 10.78 -6.52
CA GLY A 36 -9.35 11.16 -7.84
C GLY A 36 -9.75 12.60 -8.20
N HIS A 37 -8.81 13.32 -8.82
CA HIS A 37 -8.95 14.70 -9.28
C HIS A 37 -10.30 14.94 -9.96
N GLY A 38 -11.21 15.63 -9.28
CA GLY A 38 -12.55 15.92 -9.78
C GLY A 38 -12.84 17.41 -9.72
N ASN A 39 -12.57 18.11 -10.81
CA ASN A 39 -13.30 19.34 -11.17
C ASN A 39 -13.61 19.25 -12.66
N GLY A 40 -14.90 19.32 -13.01
CA GLY A 40 -15.34 19.48 -14.39
C GLY A 40 -15.90 18.22 -15.02
N LEU A 41 -17.23 18.16 -15.05
CA LEU A 41 -18.03 17.42 -16.02
C LEU A 41 -17.55 17.80 -17.44
N ASP A 42 -16.87 16.91 -18.16
CA ASP A 42 -16.82 16.88 -19.64
C ASP A 42 -16.26 15.55 -20.20
N HIS A 43 -17.07 14.92 -21.06
CA HIS A 43 -16.75 13.87 -22.05
C HIS A 43 -16.41 12.44 -21.58
N TYR A 44 -17.43 11.56 -21.60
CA TYR A 44 -17.32 10.09 -21.53
C TYR A 44 -16.67 9.46 -22.79
N GLY A 45 -15.47 9.90 -23.14
CA GLY A 45 -14.58 9.13 -24.01
C GLY A 45 -14.06 7.93 -23.22
N ASN A 46 -14.33 6.71 -23.71
CA ASN A 46 -13.86 5.42 -23.17
C ASN A 46 -13.42 5.46 -21.70
N ARG A 47 -14.36 5.27 -20.78
CA ARG A 47 -14.08 5.10 -19.35
C ARG A 47 -13.03 3.99 -19.20
N LEU A 48 -11.79 4.37 -18.95
CA LEU A 48 -10.76 3.47 -18.47
C LEU A 48 -11.32 2.83 -17.19
N LYS A 49 -11.64 1.54 -17.26
CA LYS A 49 -12.23 0.77 -16.16
C LYS A 49 -11.33 -0.43 -15.91
N ALA A 50 -10.80 -0.54 -14.70
CA ALA A 50 -10.12 -1.73 -14.23
C ALA A 50 -11.14 -2.74 -13.65
N ARG A 51 -10.79 -4.02 -13.65
CA ARG A 51 -11.55 -5.06 -12.95
C ARG A 51 -11.32 -4.90 -11.45
N MET A 52 -12.39 -4.97 -10.66
CA MET A 52 -12.29 -4.99 -9.20
C MET A 52 -11.97 -6.43 -8.74
N PRO A 53 -10.79 -6.71 -8.15
CA PRO A 53 -10.38 -8.07 -7.80
C PRO A 53 -11.01 -8.60 -6.49
N VAL A 54 -11.52 -7.70 -5.65
CA VAL A 54 -12.09 -7.99 -4.32
C VAL A 54 -13.12 -6.92 -3.95
N ASP A 55 -14.07 -7.24 -3.07
CA ASP A 55 -15.10 -6.29 -2.60
C ASP A 55 -14.51 -5.06 -1.90
N ARG A 56 -15.20 -3.92 -2.00
CA ARG A 56 -14.75 -2.62 -1.47
C ARG A 56 -14.41 -2.63 0.04
N TYR A 57 -15.14 -3.42 0.82
CA TYR A 57 -15.03 -3.46 2.29
C TYR A 57 -14.47 -4.79 2.79
N ALA A 58 -13.80 -5.57 1.93
CA ALA A 58 -13.13 -6.79 2.35
C ALA A 58 -11.98 -6.47 3.32
N SER A 59 -11.81 -7.33 4.32
CA SER A 59 -10.68 -7.24 5.27
C SER A 59 -9.36 -7.64 4.64
N ASP A 60 -9.41 -8.52 3.63
CA ASP A 60 -8.24 -9.21 3.07
C ASP A 60 -8.22 -9.09 1.54
N TYR A 61 -7.02 -9.12 0.96
CA TYR A 61 -6.85 -9.18 -0.50
C TYR A 61 -7.27 -10.53 -1.05
N ASN A 62 -7.82 -10.55 -2.27
CA ASN A 62 -8.04 -11.79 -3.00
C ASN A 62 -6.69 -12.36 -3.47
N MET A 63 -6.12 -13.27 -2.68
CA MET A 63 -4.86 -13.96 -3.01
C MET A 63 -5.08 -15.27 -3.78
N ASN A 64 -6.32 -15.58 -4.17
CA ASN A 64 -6.71 -16.79 -4.89
C ASN A 64 -6.82 -16.54 -6.40
N HIS A 65 -5.75 -16.01 -6.98
CA HIS A 65 -5.58 -15.89 -8.43
C HIS A 65 -4.80 -17.09 -8.98
N PRO A 66 -4.98 -17.48 -10.26
CA PRO A 66 -4.28 -18.63 -10.85
C PRO A 66 -2.74 -18.56 -10.76
N LYS A 67 -2.20 -17.35 -10.66
CA LYS A 67 -0.79 -17.07 -10.41
C LYS A 67 -0.68 -16.14 -9.21
N ARG A 68 0.34 -16.35 -8.38
CA ARG A 68 0.63 -15.44 -7.26
C ARG A 68 1.05 -14.06 -7.75
N GLY A 69 1.88 -14.01 -8.79
CA GLY A 69 2.42 -12.78 -9.39
C GLY A 69 3.86 -12.94 -9.87
N LEU A 70 4.39 -11.87 -10.48
CA LEU A 70 5.78 -11.76 -10.92
C LEU A 70 6.63 -11.06 -9.85
N ALA A 71 7.79 -11.61 -9.52
CA ALA A 71 8.76 -11.01 -8.60
C ALA A 71 10.08 -10.75 -9.33
N LEU A 72 10.41 -9.47 -9.52
CA LEU A 72 11.68 -9.04 -10.11
C LEU A 72 12.66 -8.66 -9.01
N ILE A 73 13.79 -9.35 -8.93
CA ILE A 73 14.86 -9.08 -7.97
C ILE A 73 16.04 -8.47 -8.72
N PHE A 74 16.37 -7.22 -8.41
CA PHE A 74 17.54 -6.53 -8.94
C PHE A 74 18.65 -6.53 -7.89
N ASN A 75 19.62 -7.42 -8.07
CA ASN A 75 20.74 -7.59 -7.17
C ASN A 75 21.97 -6.85 -7.71
N HIS A 76 22.53 -5.92 -6.93
CA HIS A 76 23.71 -5.14 -7.32
C HIS A 76 24.86 -5.38 -6.33
N GLU A 77 25.84 -6.16 -6.76
CA GLU A 77 27.06 -6.48 -6.04
C GLU A 77 28.23 -5.59 -6.47
N HIS A 78 28.33 -5.32 -7.77
CA HIS A 78 29.40 -4.52 -8.37
C HIS A 78 28.83 -3.25 -8.99
N PHE A 79 29.57 -2.15 -8.83
CA PHE A 79 29.21 -0.85 -9.37
C PHE A 79 30.30 -0.37 -10.31
N GLU A 80 29.89 0.19 -11.45
CA GLU A 80 30.81 0.84 -12.40
C GLU A 80 31.31 2.21 -11.86
N ILE A 81 30.86 2.60 -10.67
CA ILE A 81 31.18 3.86 -10.01
C ILE A 81 32.43 3.66 -9.12
N PRO A 82 33.57 4.31 -9.42
CA PRO A 82 34.84 4.07 -8.72
C PRO A 82 34.81 4.32 -7.22
N GLN A 83 33.95 5.25 -6.76
CA GLN A 83 33.81 5.59 -5.35
C GLN A 83 32.91 4.62 -4.55
N LEU A 84 32.22 3.68 -5.22
CA LEU A 84 31.33 2.74 -4.55
C LEU A 84 32.03 1.39 -4.34
N LYS A 85 32.05 0.93 -3.09
CA LYS A 85 32.58 -0.39 -2.75
C LYS A 85 31.60 -1.48 -3.18
N SER A 86 32.13 -2.64 -3.54
CA SER A 86 31.32 -3.83 -3.82
C SER A 86 30.57 -4.28 -2.57
N ARG A 87 29.32 -4.74 -2.75
CA ARG A 87 28.46 -5.25 -1.68
C ARG A 87 28.59 -6.77 -1.57
N ALA A 88 29.76 -7.24 -1.15
CA ALA A 88 30.00 -8.66 -0.92
C ALA A 88 28.95 -9.23 0.07
N GLY A 89 28.29 -10.33 -0.32
CA GLY A 89 27.25 -10.99 0.47
C GLY A 89 25.82 -10.79 -0.05
N THR A 90 25.57 -9.80 -0.91
CA THR A 90 24.22 -9.55 -1.49
C THR A 90 23.68 -10.73 -2.31
N ASN A 91 24.56 -11.62 -2.81
CA ASN A 91 24.14 -12.83 -3.50
C ASN A 91 23.44 -13.83 -2.56
N VAL A 92 23.89 -13.94 -1.32
CA VAL A 92 23.28 -14.85 -0.33
C VAL A 92 21.87 -14.35 0.01
N ASP A 93 21.71 -13.04 0.21
CA ASP A 93 20.40 -12.42 0.42
C ASP A 93 19.47 -12.65 -0.78
N CYS A 94 20.00 -12.48 -1.99
CA CYS A 94 19.26 -12.69 -3.23
C CYS A 94 18.78 -14.13 -3.39
N GLU A 95 19.64 -15.12 -3.09
CA GLU A 95 19.30 -16.54 -3.17
C GLU A 95 18.22 -16.92 -2.14
N ASN A 96 18.36 -16.45 -0.90
CA ASN A 96 17.40 -16.69 0.16
C ASN A 96 16.02 -16.08 -0.17
N LEU A 97 16.01 -14.84 -0.67
CA LEU A 97 14.78 -14.16 -1.09
C LEU A 97 14.14 -14.87 -2.29
N ALA A 98 14.94 -15.22 -3.31
CA ALA A 98 14.43 -15.92 -4.49
C ALA A 98 13.85 -17.28 -4.13
N SER A 99 14.49 -18.03 -3.24
CA SER A 99 13.99 -19.29 -2.73
C SER A 99 12.66 -19.10 -2.01
N THR A 100 12.58 -18.15 -1.07
CA THR A 100 11.36 -17.89 -0.29
C THR A 100 10.19 -17.48 -1.19
N LEU A 101 10.42 -16.59 -2.17
CA LEU A 101 9.37 -16.15 -3.08
C LEU A 101 8.91 -17.26 -4.04
N LYS A 102 9.81 -18.15 -4.46
CA LYS A 102 9.42 -19.35 -5.22
C LYS A 102 8.54 -20.29 -4.40
N HIS A 103 8.84 -20.49 -3.11
CA HIS A 103 7.99 -21.28 -2.22
C HIS A 103 6.60 -20.66 -2.01
N LEU A 104 6.46 -19.35 -2.22
CA LEU A 104 5.18 -18.64 -2.21
C LEU A 104 4.49 -18.61 -3.59
N ASP A 105 4.99 -19.36 -4.58
CA ASP A 105 4.49 -19.49 -5.96
C ASP A 105 4.63 -18.24 -6.85
N PHE A 106 5.58 -17.35 -6.55
CA PHE A 106 5.91 -16.24 -7.46
C PHE A 106 6.75 -16.70 -8.66
N ASP A 107 6.54 -16.09 -9.83
CA ASP A 107 7.49 -16.15 -10.96
C ASP A 107 8.67 -15.23 -10.64
N VAL A 108 9.75 -15.81 -10.12
CA VAL A 108 10.92 -15.03 -9.68
C VAL A 108 11.95 -14.88 -10.81
N ARG A 109 12.30 -13.63 -11.13
CA ARG A 109 13.38 -13.28 -12.07
C ARG A 109 14.45 -12.47 -11.38
N VAL A 110 15.68 -12.95 -11.44
CA VAL A 110 16.83 -12.31 -10.80
C VAL A 110 17.70 -11.66 -11.86
N TYR A 111 18.04 -10.39 -11.66
CA TYR A 111 18.94 -9.64 -12.52
C TYR A 111 20.12 -9.14 -11.69
N LYS A 112 21.34 -9.51 -12.09
CA LYS A 112 22.56 -9.12 -11.42
C LYS A 112 23.22 -7.92 -12.10
N ASP A 113 23.64 -6.92 -11.32
CA ASP A 113 24.42 -5.76 -11.73
C ASP A 113 23.84 -5.02 -12.96
N MET A 114 22.50 -5.01 -13.07
CA MET A 114 21.81 -4.45 -14.22
C MET A 114 21.90 -2.92 -14.27
N LYS A 115 22.06 -2.35 -15.46
CA LYS A 115 22.06 -0.89 -15.64
C LYS A 115 20.65 -0.33 -15.54
N LEU A 116 20.53 0.94 -15.12
CA LEU A 116 19.23 1.61 -14.94
C LEU A 116 18.34 1.52 -16.19
N ARG A 117 18.90 1.72 -17.38
CA ARG A 117 18.13 1.66 -18.64
C ARG A 117 17.50 0.29 -18.87
N ASP A 118 18.20 -0.79 -18.50
CA ASP A 118 17.71 -2.15 -18.70
C ASP A 118 16.74 -2.53 -17.58
N MET A 119 16.99 -2.08 -16.35
CA MET A 119 16.03 -2.21 -15.24
C MET A 119 14.68 -1.58 -15.59
N GLN A 120 14.68 -0.36 -16.15
CA GLN A 120 13.45 0.31 -16.60
C GLN A 120 12.71 -0.50 -17.67
N LYS A 121 13.43 -1.11 -18.62
CA LYS A 121 12.82 -1.99 -19.63
C LYS A 121 12.18 -3.22 -19.00
N GLU A 122 12.85 -3.85 -18.04
CA GLU A 122 12.31 -5.04 -17.37
C GLU A 122 11.07 -4.70 -16.52
N VAL A 123 11.08 -3.56 -15.84
CA VAL A 123 9.89 -3.05 -15.12
C VAL A 123 8.74 -2.79 -16.08
N GLU A 124 9.00 -2.17 -17.24
CA GLU A 124 7.97 -1.91 -18.25
C GLU A 124 7.40 -3.21 -18.82
N LYS A 125 8.24 -4.21 -19.12
CA LYS A 125 7.79 -5.55 -19.52
C LYS A 125 6.93 -6.21 -18.45
N GLY A 126 7.28 -6.00 -17.17
CA GLY A 126 6.51 -6.49 -16.02
C GLY A 126 5.08 -5.95 -15.98
N LYS A 127 4.86 -4.67 -16.34
CA LYS A 127 3.51 -4.08 -16.40
C LYS A 127 2.60 -4.81 -17.39
N SER A 128 3.15 -5.24 -18.52
CA SER A 128 2.38 -5.96 -19.55
C SER A 128 2.18 -7.44 -19.25
N PHE A 129 2.89 -8.00 -18.26
CA PHE A 129 2.77 -9.42 -17.89
C PHE A 129 1.37 -9.78 -17.39
N GLU A 130 0.71 -8.84 -16.70
CA GLU A 130 -0.66 -8.95 -16.17
C GLU A 130 -1.74 -8.96 -17.28
N ALA A 131 -1.47 -8.37 -18.45
CA ALA A 131 -2.48 -8.13 -19.49
C ALA A 131 -2.92 -9.38 -20.28
N ASN A 132 -2.27 -10.54 -20.08
CA ASN A 132 -2.54 -11.78 -20.83
C ASN A 132 -3.33 -12.84 -20.03
N TYR A 133 -3.79 -12.53 -18.82
CA TYR A 133 -4.45 -13.50 -17.93
C TYR A 133 -5.78 -12.99 -17.33
N GLY A 134 -6.35 -11.93 -17.91
CA GLY A 134 -7.65 -11.35 -17.53
C GLY A 134 -8.83 -11.98 -18.23
#